data_AF-A0A392UMG4-F1
#
_entry.id   AF-A0A392UMG4-F1
#
_cell.length_a   1.000
_cell.length_b   1.000
_cell.length_c   1.000
_cell.angle_alpha   90.00
_cell.angle_beta   90.00
_cell.angle_gamma   90.00
#
_symmetry.space_group_name_H-M   'P 1'
#
loop_
_entity.id
_entity.type
_entity.pdbx_description
1 polymer ?
#
loop_
_entity_poly.entity_id
_entity_poly.type
_entity_poly.pdbx_seq_one_letter_code
_entity_poly.pdbx_strand_id
1 'polypeptide(L)' 'MGECDDFFCDSLWGSSPHAYSYRPSAGASGGLLVMWDTVEVDVWSYASFNHVVRIHGRFVKSNEEF' A
#
# COMPACT_ATOMS: atom_id res chain seq x y z
N MET A 1 1.67 -5.39 -19.59
CA MET A 1 1.29 -5.82 -18.23
C MET A 1 1.84 -4.72 -17.34
N GLY A 2 1.00 -3.81 -16.86
CA GLY A 2 1.48 -2.61 -16.16
C GLY A 2 2.13 -3.02 -14.85
N GLU A 3 3.43 -2.81 -14.72
CA GLU A 3 4.11 -2.99 -13.45
C GLU A 3 3.78 -1.80 -12.56
N CYS A 4 3.43 -2.07 -11.30
CA CYS A 4 3.26 -1.02 -10.32
C CYS A 4 4.66 -0.74 -9.76
N ASP A 5 5.21 0.43 -10.11
CA ASP A 5 6.53 0.88 -9.70
C ASP A 5 6.43 2.18 -8.89
N ASP A 6 7.57 2.64 -8.36
CA ASP A 6 7.63 3.87 -7.57
C ASP A 6 7.19 5.09 -8.38
N PHE A 7 7.47 5.16 -9.69
CA PHE A 7 7.07 6.31 -10.52
C PHE A 7 5.55 6.37 -10.70
N PHE A 8 4.91 5.21 -10.90
CA PHE A 8 3.46 5.12 -10.95
C PHE A 8 2.83 5.51 -9.60
N CYS A 9 3.41 5.06 -8.49
CA CYS A 9 2.95 5.41 -7.15
C CYS A 9 3.13 6.91 -6.86
N ASP A 10 4.28 7.48 -7.19
CA ASP A 10 4.57 8.93 -7.13
C ASP A 10 3.55 9.72 -7.95
N SER A 11 3.15 9.23 -9.13
CA SER A 11 2.16 9.91 -9.97
C SER A 11 0.75 9.96 -9.35
N LEU A 12 0.41 9.01 -8.49
CA LEU A 12 -0.88 8.91 -7.81
C LEU A 12 -0.89 9.66 -6.47
N TRP A 13 0.17 9.52 -5.67
CA TRP A 13 0.26 10.06 -4.31
C TRP A 13 0.89 11.45 -4.27
N GLY A 14 1.70 11.78 -5.28
CA GLY A 14 2.55 12.96 -5.30
C GLY A 14 3.88 12.73 -4.59
N SER A 15 4.57 13.83 -4.30
CA SER A 15 5.93 13.81 -3.75
C SER A 15 6.00 13.55 -2.23
N SER A 16 4.87 13.26 -1.58
CA SER A 16 4.86 12.96 -0.14
C SER A 16 5.43 11.56 0.10
N PRO A 17 6.20 11.34 1.19
CA PRO A 17 6.73 10.02 1.53
C PRO A 17 5.62 8.97 1.65
N HIS A 18 5.71 7.92 0.86
CA HIS A 18 4.72 6.84 0.86
C HIS A 18 5.38 5.50 0.64
N ALA A 19 4.64 4.46 0.99
CA ALA A 19 4.95 3.08 0.65
C ALA A 19 3.68 2.39 0.16
N TYR A 20 3.86 1.25 -0.48
CA TYR A 20 2.77 0.55 -1.12
C TYR A 20 2.92 -0.96 -1.08
N SER A 21 1.78 -1.63 -1.29
CA SER A 21 1.68 -3.06 -1.57
C SER A 21 0.87 -3.23 -2.84
N TYR A 22 1.43 -3.90 -3.83
CA TYR A 22 0.75 -4.24 -5.07
C TYR A 22 0.55 -5.75 -5.20
N ARG A 23 -0.69 -6.15 -5.48
CA ARG A 23 -1.03 -7.52 -5.86
C ARG A 23 -1.59 -7.53 -7.28
N PRO A 24 -0.89 -8.11 -8.27
CA PRO A 24 -1.42 -8.24 -9.62
C PRO A 24 -2.58 -9.25 -9.66
N SER A 25 -3.51 -9.04 -10.60
CA SER A 25 -4.61 -9.97 -10.85
C SER A 25 -4.86 -10.13 -12.35
N ALA A 26 -5.12 -11.37 -12.78
CA ALA A 26 -5.53 -11.69 -14.14
C ALA A 26 -7.03 -11.39 -14.29
N GLY A 27 -7.38 -10.12 -14.46
CA GLY A 27 -8.75 -9.65 -14.66
C GLY A 27 -8.78 -8.21 -15.14
N ALA A 28 -9.96 -7.70 -15.47
CA ALA A 28 -10.11 -6.35 -16.01
C ALA A 28 -9.65 -5.24 -15.05
N SER A 29 -9.61 -5.51 -13.74
CA SER A 29 -9.15 -4.54 -12.73
C SER A 29 -7.63 -4.39 -12.66
N GLY A 30 -6.84 -5.33 -13.22
CA GLY A 30 -5.37 -5.26 -13.21
C GLY A 30 -4.70 -5.49 -11.85
N GLY A 31 -5.45 -5.74 -10.77
CA GLY A 31 -4.89 -6.02 -9.45
C GLY A 31 -5.49 -5.18 -8.34
N LEU A 32 -4.74 -5.10 -7.24
CA LEU A 32 -5.05 -4.28 -6.06
C LEU A 32 -3.78 -3.56 -5.61
N LEU A 33 -3.85 -2.24 -5.57
CA LEU A 33 -2.82 -1.36 -5.03
C LEU A 33 -3.32 -0.77 -3.70
N VAL A 34 -2.50 -0.88 -2.67
CA VAL A 34 -2.72 -0.26 -1.37
C VAL A 34 -1.52 0.63 -1.07
N MET A 35 -1.76 1.89 -0.74
CA MET A 35 -0.73 2.89 -0.46
C MET A 35 -0.99 3.52 0.90
N TRP A 36 0.06 3.96 1.57
CA TRP A 36 -0.03 4.64 2.86
C TRP A 36 1.06 5.69 3.03
N ASP A 37 0.77 6.69 3.85
CA ASP A 37 1.70 7.74 4.23
C ASP A 37 2.65 7.22 5.32
N THR A 38 3.94 7.16 5.01
CA THR A 38 4.98 6.67 5.93
C THR A 38 5.25 7.62 7.11
N VAL A 39 4.75 8.86 7.05
CA VAL A 39 4.83 9.84 8.14
C VAL A 39 3.72 9.62 9.16
N GLU A 40 2.55 9.15 8.71
CA GLU A 40 1.39 8.92 9.57
C GLU A 40 1.33 7.50 10.11
N VAL A 41 1.71 6.50 9.30
CA VAL A 41 1.66 5.08 9.69
C VAL A 41 2.95 4.32 9.35
N ASP A 42 3.35 3.47 10.28
CA ASP A 42 4.46 2.53 10.13
C ASP A 42 3.88 1.13 9.93
N VAL A 43 4.04 0.58 8.72
CA VAL A 43 3.49 -0.73 8.33
C VAL A 43 4.63 -1.74 8.23
N TRP A 44 4.67 -2.72 9.13
CA TRP A 44 5.72 -3.75 9.16
C TRP A 44 5.27 -5.11 8.62
N SER A 45 3.97 -5.35 8.43
CA SER A 45 3.47 -6.60 7.85
C SER A 45 2.18 -6.37 7.08
N TYR A 46 2.17 -6.76 5.81
CA TYR A 46 0.98 -6.73 4.97
C TYR A 46 0.82 -8.06 4.24
N ALA A 47 -0.42 -8.49 4.02
CA ALA A 47 -0.74 -9.70 3.28
C ALA A 47 -2.02 -9.50 2.46
N SER A 48 -2.02 -10.00 1.24
CA SER A 48 -3.16 -9.92 0.34
C SER A 48 -3.71 -11.32 0.05
N PHE A 49 -4.99 -11.51 0.36
CA PHE A 49 -5.76 -12.73 0.12
C PHE A 49 -6.86 -12.46 -0.90
N ASN A 50 -7.52 -13.50 -1.43
CA ASN A 50 -8.51 -13.38 -2.51
C ASN A 50 -9.60 -12.31 -2.28
N HIS A 51 -9.98 -12.06 -1.02
CA HIS A 51 -11.05 -11.12 -0.68
C HIS A 51 -10.67 -10.14 0.44
N VAL A 52 -9.44 -10.19 0.94
CA VAL A 52 -9.04 -9.43 2.13
C VAL A 52 -7.61 -8.94 1.97
N VAL A 53 -7.36 -7.69 2.37
CA VAL A 53 -6.02 -7.19 2.65
C VAL A 53 -5.89 -7.11 4.17
N ARG A 54 -4.82 -7.70 4.68
CA ARG A 54 -4.42 -7.59 6.08
C ARG A 54 -3.23 -6.65 6.14
N ILE A 55 -3.33 -5.62 6.96
CA ILE A 55 -2.25 -4.68 7.22
C ILE A 55 -2.05 -4.68 8.72
N HIS A 56 -0.79 -4.81 9.14
CA HIS A 56 -0.34 -4.63 10.50
C HIS A 56 0.57 -3.44 10.51
N GLY A 57 0.27 -2.52 11.40
CA GLY A 57 1.08 -1.35 11.59
C GLY A 57 0.71 -0.61 12.85
N ARG A 58 1.22 0.61 12.93
CA ARG A 58 0.82 1.56 13.95
C ARG A 58 0.71 2.96 13.38
N PHE A 59 -0.06 3.79 14.04
CA PHE A 59 0.01 5.23 13.86
C PHE A 59 1.28 5.77 14.50
N VAL A 60 2.09 6.51 13.75
CA VAL A 60 3.37 7.08 14.22
C VAL A 60 3.13 8.05 15.37
N LYS A 61 2.07 8.84 15.31
CA LYS A 61 1.78 9.90 16.28
C LYS A 61 1.28 9.39 17.63
N SER A 62 0.41 8.38 17.63
CA SER A 62 -0.19 7.82 18.86
C SER A 62 0.51 6.55 19.34
N ASN A 63 1.34 5.93 18.49
CA ASN A 63 1.92 4.60 18.70
C ASN A 63 0.85 3.52 18.97
N GLU A 64 -0.37 3.72 18.43
CA GLU A 64 -1.48 2.76 18.50
C GLU A 64 -1.40 1.79 17.32
N GLU A 65 -1.48 0.50 17.61
CA GLU A 65 -1.38 -0.58 16.63
C GLU A 65 -2.76 -0.94 16.01
N PHE A 66 -2.75 -1.41 14.76
CA PHE A 66 -3.92 -1.89 14.02
C PHE A 66 -3.63 -3.13 13.19
#